data_AF-A0A518N7L2-F1
#
_entry.id   AF-A0A518N7L2-F1
#
_cell.length_a   1.000
_cell.length_b   1.000
_cell.length_c   1.000
_cell.angle_alpha   90.00
_cell.angle_beta   90.00
_cell.angle_gamma   90.00
#
_symmetry.space_group_name_H-M   'P 1'
#
loop_
_entity.id
_entity.type
_entity.pdbx_description
1 polymer ?
#
loop_
_entity_poly.entity_id
_entity_poly.type
_entity_poly.pdbx_seq_one_letter_code
_entity_poly.pdbx_strand_id
1 'polypeptide(L)'
;MGLRTVMKRLGQDMQAVTGAISREDWAMVEELAPGIARHAEPPMAEKVRILRWLGVDAGTFREFDAQVERAADGMAGAAARGDGPQVIHAFAEVQQACLGCHQQYRKPFAKHFYGRR
;
A
#
# COMPACT_ATOMS: atom_id res chain seq x y z
N MET A 1 13.34 -9.52 -0.17
CA MET A 1 13.42 -8.09 -0.53
C MET A 1 13.10 -7.27 0.71
N GLY A 2 13.97 -6.39 1.21
CA GLY A 2 13.66 -5.65 2.44
C GLY A 2 12.50 -4.65 2.31
N LEU A 3 11.99 -4.10 3.42
CA LEU A 3 10.79 -3.25 3.41
C LEU A 3 10.93 -2.06 2.45
N ARG A 4 12.11 -1.43 2.37
CA ARG A 4 12.38 -0.35 1.41
C ARG A 4 12.12 -0.75 -0.04
N THR A 5 12.46 -1.98 -0.41
CA THR A 5 12.22 -2.49 -1.77
C THR A 5 10.73 -2.73 -2.00
N VAL A 6 10.02 -3.30 -1.01
CA VAL A 6 8.56 -3.46 -1.05
C VAL A 6 7.88 -2.11 -1.27
N MET A 7 8.19 -1.11 -0.44
CA MET A 7 7.61 0.23 -0.53
C MET A 7 7.94 0.92 -1.86
N LYS A 8 9.12 0.68 -2.44
CA LYS A 8 9.46 1.19 -3.77
C LYS A 8 8.57 0.56 -4.85
N ARG A 9 8.36 -0.76 -4.79
CA ARG A 9 7.51 -1.48 -5.75
C ARG A 9 6.05 -1.04 -5.64
N LEU A 10 5.52 -0.95 -4.42
CA LEU A 10 4.19 -0.39 -4.17
C LEU A 10 4.03 1.01 -4.77
N GLY A 11 5.04 1.87 -4.64
CA GLY A 11 5.02 3.19 -5.28
C GLY A 11 4.94 3.14 -6.81
N GLN A 12 5.50 2.10 -7.45
CA GLN A 12 5.40 1.89 -8.89
C GLN A 12 4.02 1.36 -9.27
N ASP A 13 3.48 0.41 -8.50
CA ASP A 13 2.13 -0.14 -8.71
C ASP A 13 1.07 0.97 -8.57
N MET A 14 1.23 1.86 -7.58
CA MET A 14 0.37 3.04 -7.40
C MET A 14 0.44 4.01 -8.59
N GLN A 15 1.63 4.23 -9.18
CA GLN A 15 1.75 5.08 -10.38
C GLN A 15 1.07 4.44 -11.59
N ALA A 16 1.24 3.13 -11.76
CA ALA A 16 0.62 2.39 -12.86
C ALA A 16 -0.92 2.44 -12.78
N VAL A 17 -1.50 2.15 -11.60
CA VAL A 17 -2.96 2.18 -11.43
C VAL A 17 -3.51 3.59 -11.57
N THR A 18 -2.80 4.63 -11.09
CA THR A 18 -3.21 6.03 -11.31
C THR A 18 -3.31 6.36 -12.80
N GLY A 19 -2.31 5.91 -13.58
CA GLY A 19 -2.33 6.07 -15.02
C GLY A 19 -3.52 5.36 -15.69
N ALA A 20 -3.81 4.12 -15.28
CA ALA A 20 -4.96 3.38 -15.77
C ALA A 20 -6.30 4.08 -15.44
N ILE A 21 -6.48 4.53 -14.18
CA ILE A 21 -7.65 5.29 -13.73
C ILE A 21 -7.84 6.56 -14.58
N SER A 22 -6.77 7.31 -14.83
CA SER A 22 -6.84 8.57 -15.59
C SER A 22 -7.29 8.41 -17.05
N ARG A 23 -7.20 7.19 -17.60
CA ARG A 23 -7.62 6.84 -18.96
C ARG A 23 -8.91 6.02 -18.99
N GLU A 24 -9.51 5.80 -17.82
CA GLU A 24 -10.70 4.95 -17.66
C GLU A 24 -10.46 3.51 -18.14
N ASP A 25 -9.21 3.04 -18.07
CA ASP A 25 -8.82 1.69 -18.45
C ASP A 25 -9.11 0.71 -17.31
N TRP A 26 -10.39 0.38 -17.14
CA TRP A 26 -10.86 -0.43 -16.01
C TRP A 26 -10.33 -1.87 -16.03
N ALA A 27 -10.10 -2.44 -17.21
CA ALA A 27 -9.45 -3.74 -17.33
C ALA A 27 -8.02 -3.71 -16.76
N MET A 28 -7.25 -2.66 -17.08
CA MET A 28 -5.92 -2.48 -16.50
C MET A 28 -5.98 -2.19 -14.99
N VAL A 29 -6.98 -1.45 -14.50
CA VAL A 29 -7.16 -1.24 -13.04
C VAL A 29 -7.45 -2.57 -12.34
N GLU A 30 -8.34 -3.40 -12.88
CA GLU A 30 -8.66 -4.74 -12.35
C GLU A 30 -7.41 -5.64 -12.29
N GLU A 31 -6.55 -5.60 -13.32
CA GLU A 31 -5.30 -6.36 -13.36
C GLU A 31 -4.27 -5.87 -12.32
N LEU A 32 -4.10 -4.54 -12.20
CA LEU A 32 -3.05 -3.94 -11.37
C LEU A 32 -3.40 -3.90 -9.88
N ALA A 33 -4.66 -3.66 -9.53
CA ALA A 33 -5.11 -3.48 -8.15
C ALA A 33 -4.75 -4.66 -7.21
N PRO A 34 -4.88 -5.93 -7.62
CA PRO A 34 -4.34 -7.10 -6.93
C PRO A 34 -2.88 -6.99 -6.49
N GLY A 35 -2.02 -6.36 -7.29
CA GLY A 35 -0.60 -6.18 -6.99
C GLY A 35 -0.36 -5.25 -5.80
N ILE A 36 -1.27 -4.31 -5.57
CA ILE A 36 -1.30 -3.44 -4.38
C ILE A 36 -1.88 -4.22 -3.21
N ALA A 37 -3.00 -4.94 -3.41
CA ALA A 37 -3.67 -5.66 -2.33
C ALA A 37 -2.84 -6.82 -1.75
N ARG A 38 -2.01 -7.46 -2.59
CA ARG A 38 -1.20 -8.62 -2.22
C ARG A 38 0.27 -8.36 -2.53
N HIS A 39 0.75 -7.19 -2.13
CA HIS A 39 2.13 -6.81 -2.33
C HIS A 39 3.09 -7.73 -1.57
N ALA A 40 4.35 -7.81 -2.04
CA ALA A 40 5.36 -8.62 -1.38
C ALA A 40 5.60 -8.18 0.07
N GLU A 41 5.93 -9.12 0.96
CA GLU A 41 6.33 -8.81 2.33
C GLU A 41 7.86 -8.73 2.48
N PRO A 42 8.37 -7.97 3.47
CA PRO A 42 9.78 -8.07 3.86
C PRO A 42 10.10 -9.46 4.43
N PRO A 43 11.38 -9.92 4.41
CA PRO A 43 11.80 -11.17 5.03
C PRO A 43 11.33 -11.26 6.49
N MET A 44 10.96 -12.46 6.92
CA MET A 44 10.44 -12.70 8.27
C MET A 44 11.31 -12.12 9.38
N ALA A 45 12.64 -12.25 9.27
CA ALA A 45 13.57 -11.68 10.25
C ALA A 45 13.49 -10.14 10.31
N GLU A 46 13.28 -9.47 9.19
CA GLU A 46 13.07 -8.02 9.15
C GLU A 46 11.69 -7.66 9.70
N LYS A 47 10.63 -8.37 9.30
CA LYS A 47 9.26 -8.19 9.81
C LYS A 47 9.22 -8.25 11.35
N VAL A 48 9.88 -9.25 11.96
CA VAL A 48 9.97 -9.37 13.42
C VAL A 48 10.67 -8.18 14.06
N ARG A 49 11.78 -7.69 13.51
CA ARG A 49 12.48 -6.51 14.03
C ARG A 49 11.62 -5.25 13.95
N ILE A 50 10.88 -5.07 12.86
CA ILE A 50 9.98 -3.94 12.66
C ILE A 50 8.86 -3.97 13.69
N LEU A 51 8.20 -5.12 13.87
CA LEU A 51 7.13 -5.29 14.84
C LEU A 51 7.60 -5.06 16.28
N ARG A 52 8.82 -5.51 16.61
CA ARG A 52 9.43 -5.24 17.92
C ARG A 52 9.71 -3.76 18.14
N TRP A 53 10.18 -3.05 17.11
CA TRP A 53 10.42 -1.60 17.18
C TRP A 53 9.12 -0.80 17.30
N LEU A 54 8.07 -1.19 16.58
CA LEU A 54 6.75 -0.58 16.66
C LEU A 54 6.11 -0.73 18.05
N GLY A 55 6.33 -1.86 18.73
CA GLY A 55 5.80 -2.10 20.07
C GLY A 55 4.26 -1.98 20.10
N VAL A 56 3.75 -1.03 20.87
CA VAL A 56 2.30 -0.77 21.02
C VAL A 56 1.65 -0.31 19.71
N ASP A 57 2.41 0.31 18.81
CA ASP A 57 1.90 0.85 17.55
C ASP A 57 1.78 -0.23 16.45
N ALA A 58 2.21 -1.48 16.73
CA ALA A 58 2.18 -2.56 15.75
C ALA A 58 0.77 -2.88 15.25
N GLY A 59 -0.26 -2.70 16.09
CA GLY A 59 -1.66 -2.85 15.69
C GLY A 59 -2.07 -1.81 14.66
N THR A 60 -1.83 -0.54 14.94
CA THR A 60 -2.14 0.57 14.03
C THR A 60 -1.37 0.48 12.72
N PHE A 61 -0.09 0.09 12.76
CA PHE A 61 0.70 -0.14 11.54
C PHE A 61 0.08 -1.21 10.63
N ARG A 62 -0.34 -2.35 11.20
CA ARG A 62 -0.99 -3.43 10.45
C ARG A 62 -2.37 -3.04 9.95
N GLU A 63 -3.09 -2.20 10.69
CA GLU A 63 -4.41 -1.75 10.26
C GLU A 63 -4.32 -0.86 9.00
N PHE A 64 -3.29 -0.02 8.87
CA PHE A 64 -3.05 0.71 7.61
C PHE A 64 -2.77 -0.23 6.44
N ASP A 65 -1.96 -1.28 6.66
CA ASP A 65 -1.68 -2.31 5.65
C ASP A 65 -2.99 -3.00 5.21
N ALA A 66 -3.78 -3.46 6.19
CA ALA A 66 -5.06 -4.12 5.93
C ALA A 66 -6.09 -3.19 5.25
N GLN A 67 -6.06 -1.88 5.51
CA GLN A 67 -6.88 -0.90 4.78
C GLN A 67 -6.45 -0.79 3.31
N VAL A 68 -5.15 -0.78 3.03
CA VAL A 68 -4.64 -0.82 1.65
C VAL A 68 -5.11 -2.09 0.95
N GLU A 69 -5.00 -3.26 1.61
CA GLU A 69 -5.44 -4.54 1.03
C GLU A 69 -6.92 -4.52 0.66
N ARG A 70 -7.79 -4.18 1.63
CA ARG A 70 -9.25 -4.14 1.43
C ARG A 70 -9.67 -3.14 0.36
N ALA A 71 -9.10 -1.94 0.39
CA ALA A 71 -9.45 -0.89 -0.57
C ALA A 71 -8.95 -1.22 -1.98
N ALA A 72 -7.78 -1.83 -2.11
CA ALA A 72 -7.27 -2.27 -3.40
C ALA A 72 -8.08 -3.44 -3.99
N ASP A 73 -8.52 -4.41 -3.18
CA ASP A 73 -9.45 -5.45 -3.65
C ASP A 73 -10.82 -4.85 -4.04
N GLY A 74 -11.32 -3.86 -3.27
CA GLY A 74 -12.52 -3.10 -3.61
C GLY A 74 -12.39 -2.34 -4.92
N MET A 75 -11.23 -1.75 -5.18
CA MET A 75 -10.88 -1.07 -6.43
C MET A 75 -10.91 -2.04 -7.61
N ALA A 76 -10.33 -3.23 -7.47
CA ALA A 76 -10.37 -4.28 -8.50
C ALA A 76 -11.81 -4.69 -8.80
N GLY A 77 -12.61 -4.96 -7.77
CA GLY A 77 -14.01 -5.36 -7.93
C GLY A 77 -14.88 -4.27 -8.57
N ALA A 78 -14.62 -3.00 -8.27
CA ALA A 78 -15.30 -1.87 -8.92
C ALA A 78 -14.91 -1.74 -10.39
N ALA A 79 -13.62 -1.89 -10.70
CA ALA A 79 -13.11 -1.85 -12.06
C ALA A 79 -13.68 -2.97 -12.94
N ALA A 80 -13.80 -4.19 -12.41
CA ALA A 80 -14.44 -5.33 -13.07
C ALA A 80 -15.91 -5.04 -13.48
N ARG A 81 -16.59 -4.13 -12.77
CA ARG A 81 -17.97 -3.70 -13.08
C ARG A 81 -18.04 -2.44 -13.93
N GLY A 82 -16.90 -1.83 -14.29
CA GLY A 82 -16.84 -0.53 -14.95
C GLY A 82 -17.32 0.64 -14.07
N ASP A 83 -17.32 0.47 -12.74
CA ASP A 83 -17.84 1.45 -11.79
C ASP A 83 -16.75 2.49 -11.43
N GLY A 84 -16.53 3.43 -12.35
CA GLY A 84 -15.51 4.48 -12.22
C GLY A 84 -15.58 5.29 -10.92
N PRO A 85 -16.75 5.79 -10.48
CA PRO A 85 -16.88 6.48 -9.19
C PRO A 85 -16.43 5.62 -8.01
N GLN A 86 -16.81 4.34 -7.97
CA GLN A 86 -16.38 3.44 -6.89
C GLN A 86 -14.88 3.09 -6.98
N VAL A 87 -14.30 3.01 -8.18
CA VAL A 87 -12.84 2.90 -8.38
C VAL A 87 -12.12 4.10 -7.76
N ILE A 88 -12.58 5.33 -8.03
CA ILE A 88 -11.99 6.55 -7.48
C ILE A 88 -12.12 6.59 -5.95
N HIS A 89 -13.28 6.19 -5.41
CA HIS A 89 -13.48 6.11 -3.96
C HIS A 89 -12.50 5.14 -3.31
N ALA A 90 -12.42 3.90 -3.81
CA ALA A 90 -11.51 2.88 -3.29
C ALA A 90 -10.03 3.30 -3.44
N PHE A 91 -9.67 3.93 -4.56
CA PHE A 91 -8.34 4.49 -4.74
C PHE A 91 -8.01 5.60 -3.73
N ALA A 92 -8.98 6.44 -3.37
CA ALA A 92 -8.80 7.45 -2.33
C ALA A 92 -8.57 6.82 -0.95
N GLU A 93 -9.27 5.73 -0.61
CA GLU A 93 -9.05 4.98 0.63
C GLU A 93 -7.63 4.39 0.70
N VAL A 94 -7.14 3.80 -0.40
CA VAL A 94 -5.73 3.34 -0.50
C VAL A 94 -4.77 4.51 -0.21
N GLN A 95 -4.97 5.66 -0.87
CA GLN A 95 -4.09 6.82 -0.69
C GLN A 95 -4.13 7.37 0.74
N GLN A 96 -5.30 7.38 1.38
CA GLN A 96 -5.45 7.82 2.77
C GLN A 96 -4.72 6.89 3.74
N ALA A 97 -4.82 5.57 3.56
CA ALA A 97 -4.07 4.59 4.36
C ALA A 97 -2.55 4.74 4.17
N CYS A 98 -2.07 4.91 2.93
CA CYS A 98 -0.67 5.20 2.65
C CYS A 98 -0.20 6.49 3.35
N LEU A 99 -1.00 7.57 3.27
CA LEU A 99 -0.68 8.84 3.91
C LEU A 99 -0.62 8.70 5.44
N GLY A 100 -1.60 8.04 6.05
CA GLY A 100 -1.66 7.82 7.49
C GLY A 100 -0.44 7.07 8.01
N CYS A 101 -0.09 5.93 7.37
CA CYS A 101 1.11 5.18 7.71
C CYS A 101 2.37 6.02 7.51
N HIS A 102 2.49 6.76 6.42
CA HIS A 102 3.68 7.56 6.14
C HIS A 102 3.87 8.73 7.12
N GLN A 103 2.80 9.40 7.51
CA GLN A 103 2.86 10.50 8.47
C GLN A 103 3.31 10.01 9.85
N GLN A 104 2.85 8.83 10.28
CA GLN A 104 3.19 8.26 11.58
C GLN A 104 4.59 7.60 11.59
N TYR A 105 4.89 6.77 10.59
CA TYR A 105 5.99 5.81 10.70
C TYR A 105 7.16 6.08 9.75
N ARG A 106 6.98 6.75 8.60
CA ARG A 106 8.04 6.81 7.55
C ARG A 106 9.33 7.46 8.04
N LYS A 107 9.24 8.65 8.65
CA LYS A 107 10.44 9.37 9.15
C LYS A 107 11.08 8.63 10.34
N PRO A 108 10.34 8.24 11.40
CA PRO A 108 10.90 7.48 12.52
C PRO A 108 11.53 6.14 12.08
N PHE A 109 10.88 5.41 11.19
CA PHE A 109 11.37 4.15 10.63
C PHE A 109 12.70 4.36 9.90
N ALA A 110 12.75 5.33 8.98
CA ALA A 110 13.97 5.62 8.22
C ALA A 110 15.12 6.03 9.16
N LYS A 111 14.84 6.83 10.19
CA LYS A 111 15.84 7.21 11.19
C LYS A 111 16.37 6.00 11.96
N HIS A 112 15.49 5.09 12.40
CA HIS A 112 15.89 3.92 13.19
C HIS A 112 16.65 2.87 12.37
N PHE A 113 16.15 2.52 11.18
CA PHE A 113 16.67 1.41 10.37
C PHE A 113 17.70 1.83 9.32
N TYR A 114 17.66 3.09 8.85
CA TYR A 114 18.52 3.59 7.77
C TYR A 114 19.34 4.84 8.15
N GLY A 115 19.12 5.43 9.32
CA GLY A 115 19.75 6.68 9.77
C GLY A 115 21.21 6.57 10.22
N ARG A 116 21.98 5.62 9.68
CA ARG A 116 23.43 5.53 9.87
C ARG A 116 24.15 5.32 8.53
N ARG A 117 24.60 6.43 7.96
CA ARG A 117 25.99 6.63 7.55
C ARG A 117 26.46 7.93 8.18
#